data_AF-A0A2A5X4E7-F1
#
_entry.id   AF-A0A2A5X4E7-F1
#
_cell.length_a   1.000
_cell.length_b   1.000
_cell.length_c   1.000
_cell.angle_alpha   90.00
_cell.angle_beta   90.00
_cell.angle_gamma   90.00
#
_symmetry.space_group_name_H-M   'P 1'
#
loop_
_entity.id
_entity.type
_entity.pdbx_description
1 polymer ?
#
loop_
_entity_poly.entity_id
_entity_poly.type
_entity_poly.pdbx_seq_one_letter_code
_entity_poly.pdbx_strand_id
1 'polypeptide(L)'
;PFKKGKAYVAATSYKFGDYTPYLYKTEDYGKTWELITSGITENYYTRAIRSDKKRDGLLYAGTEWGMFISFDDGKSWNKFQLNLPVTSIRDIAVKENDLIVATHGRSFWMIDDLTPLHQLNDNSKSDKFILFKPDLSYRLAQSGGWRKPNTLLVGENHPNGVIINYFIKDYNEVDFVKIEILDKDGSLIRSFTNNKSKLMSSQSKPVLSNTNDIDYALSSSDIKSISPKSGGNKLIWDMRYPGFISFDGMIFYSSPNTGPKVVPGKYDVRMTYNDNEITKEFNIVKDPRVNNTPEDYEKQLDFLLKVRDEVTRANQTIIDIRNIKNDLDYLSEKVSDKPQIINLIKSFNEDLTKVENNIHMTKNQSRQDPLNYGIRINNRIAFLLADSQRGDYPPTKQSLEFFEDVKKELNAEISSFKRILNTYTAEINNMIEDNSVKFISF
;
A
#
# COMPACT_ATOMS: atom_id res chain seq x y z
N PRO A 1 -19.71 -3.44 30.06
CA PRO A 1 -19.17 -2.65 31.19
C PRO A 1 -17.98 -3.37 31.85
N PHE A 2 -16.97 -2.62 32.27
CA PHE A 2 -15.72 -3.16 32.84
C PHE A 2 -15.79 -3.39 34.36
N LYS A 3 -16.78 -2.79 35.02
CA LYS A 3 -17.02 -2.87 36.47
C LYS A 3 -18.19 -3.82 36.77
N LYS A 4 -18.03 -4.72 37.74
CA LYS A 4 -19.14 -5.56 38.25
C LYS A 4 -20.21 -4.68 38.90
N GLY A 5 -21.47 -5.07 38.77
CA GLY A 5 -22.61 -4.29 39.26
C GLY A 5 -23.01 -3.09 38.39
N LYS A 6 -22.20 -2.78 37.36
CA LYS A 6 -22.50 -1.73 36.39
C LYS A 6 -23.38 -2.24 35.26
N ALA A 7 -24.47 -1.53 34.98
CA ALA A 7 -25.33 -1.79 33.82
C ALA A 7 -25.88 -0.50 33.23
N TYR A 8 -26.26 -0.56 31.95
CA TYR A 8 -26.94 0.53 31.25
C TYR A 8 -28.24 0.00 30.66
N VAL A 9 -29.29 0.80 30.70
CA VAL A 9 -30.61 0.45 30.19
C VAL A 9 -31.11 1.57 29.29
N ALA A 10 -31.58 1.20 28.10
CA ALA A 10 -32.41 2.08 27.27
C ALA A 10 -33.88 1.75 27.53
N ALA A 11 -34.68 2.79 27.81
CA ALA A 11 -36.12 2.69 27.93
C ALA A 11 -36.80 3.59 26.88
N THR A 12 -38.07 3.34 26.61
CA THR A 12 -38.86 4.15 25.69
C THR A 12 -40.34 4.10 26.04
N SER A 13 -41.03 5.22 25.88
CA SER A 13 -42.47 5.34 26.14
C SER A 13 -43.26 5.86 24.92
N TYR A 14 -42.64 5.85 23.73
CA TYR A 14 -43.20 6.40 22.49
C TYR A 14 -44.61 5.91 22.13
N LYS A 15 -45.00 4.69 22.52
CA LYS A 15 -46.35 4.15 22.29
C LYS A 15 -47.44 4.88 23.08
N PHE A 16 -47.07 5.63 24.11
CA PHE A 16 -47.94 6.47 24.92
C PHE A 16 -47.83 7.96 24.54
N GLY A 17 -47.16 8.29 23.44
CA GLY A 17 -46.95 9.67 23.00
C GLY A 17 -45.78 10.39 23.67
N ASP A 18 -45.00 9.68 24.50
CA ASP A 18 -43.80 10.22 25.15
C ASP A 18 -42.55 9.90 24.34
N TYR A 19 -41.97 10.94 23.72
CA TYR A 19 -40.77 10.88 22.89
C TYR A 19 -39.49 11.28 23.62
N THR A 20 -39.53 11.40 24.95
CA THR A 20 -38.36 11.72 25.75
C THR A 20 -37.32 10.59 25.68
N PRO A 21 -36.02 10.90 25.51
CA PRO A 21 -34.96 9.90 25.60
C PRO A 21 -34.80 9.41 27.04
N TYR A 22 -34.63 8.11 27.21
CA TYR A 22 -34.42 7.48 28.50
C TYR A 22 -33.26 6.48 28.41
N LEU A 23 -32.10 6.93 28.90
CA LEU A 23 -30.94 6.09 29.15
C LEU A 23 -30.62 6.15 30.63
N TYR A 24 -30.46 4.99 31.26
CA TYR A 24 -30.16 4.88 32.67
C TYR A 24 -28.87 4.12 32.89
N LYS A 25 -28.14 4.48 33.95
CA LYS A 25 -26.95 3.81 34.45
C LYS A 25 -27.14 3.39 35.90
N THR A 26 -26.68 2.19 36.23
CA THR A 26 -26.50 1.75 37.62
C THR A 26 -25.06 1.30 37.83
N GLU A 27 -24.55 1.44 39.04
CA GLU A 27 -23.24 0.90 39.45
C GLU A 27 -23.33 -0.05 40.66
N ASP A 28 -24.53 -0.28 41.19
CA ASP A 28 -24.77 -0.95 42.46
C ASP A 28 -25.73 -2.14 42.34
N TYR A 29 -25.65 -2.84 41.20
CA TYR A 29 -26.49 -3.98 40.87
C TYR A 29 -27.98 -3.62 40.77
N GLY A 30 -28.28 -2.39 40.34
CA GLY A 30 -29.65 -1.93 40.06
C GLY A 30 -30.41 -1.39 41.27
N LYS A 31 -29.74 -1.10 42.40
CA LYS A 31 -30.37 -0.47 43.56
C LYS A 31 -30.68 1.00 43.31
N THR A 32 -29.79 1.70 42.59
CA THR A 32 -29.99 3.08 42.15
C THR A 32 -29.74 3.23 40.65
N TRP A 33 -30.47 4.16 40.04
CA TRP A 33 -30.40 4.46 38.60
C TRP A 33 -30.25 5.96 38.38
N GLU A 34 -29.25 6.33 37.59
CA GLU A 34 -28.97 7.69 37.16
C GLU A 34 -29.44 7.86 35.70
N LEU A 35 -30.20 8.92 35.41
CA LEU A 35 -30.57 9.30 34.04
C LEU A 35 -29.36 9.94 33.35
N ILE A 36 -28.96 9.40 32.20
CA ILE A 36 -27.73 9.75 31.49
C ILE A 36 -28.05 10.18 30.04
N THR A 37 -28.86 11.21 29.86
CA THR A 37 -29.36 11.65 28.53
C THR A 37 -28.90 13.06 28.12
N SER A 38 -28.03 13.70 28.90
CA SER A 38 -27.52 15.05 28.60
C SER A 38 -26.82 15.10 27.23
N GLY A 39 -27.25 16.02 26.36
CA GLY A 39 -26.75 16.15 24.98
C GLY A 39 -27.51 15.35 23.92
N ILE A 40 -28.44 14.47 24.32
CA ILE A 40 -29.40 13.85 23.40
C ILE A 40 -30.58 14.79 23.20
N THR A 41 -31.01 14.98 21.95
CA THR A 41 -32.17 15.81 21.61
C THR A 41 -33.45 15.30 22.32
N GLU A 42 -34.22 16.21 22.92
CA GLU A 42 -35.36 15.88 23.79
C GLU A 42 -36.46 15.01 23.16
N ASN A 43 -36.63 15.03 21.85
CA ASN A 43 -37.63 14.22 21.12
C ASN A 43 -37.01 13.02 20.38
N TYR A 44 -35.73 12.72 20.62
CA TYR A 44 -35.02 11.60 20.01
C TYR A 44 -35.01 10.42 20.97
N TYR A 45 -36.19 9.85 21.23
CA TYR A 45 -36.32 8.71 22.14
C TYR A 45 -35.35 7.58 21.79
N THR A 46 -34.78 7.00 22.83
CA THR A 46 -33.69 6.03 22.76
C THR A 46 -34.20 4.62 22.60
N ARG A 47 -33.48 3.81 21.82
CA ARG A 47 -33.84 2.41 21.52
C ARG A 47 -32.80 1.43 21.97
N ALA A 48 -31.53 1.79 21.82
CA ALA A 48 -30.40 0.91 22.13
C ALA A 48 -29.29 1.69 22.81
N ILE A 49 -28.60 1.03 23.74
CA ILE A 49 -27.34 1.47 24.34
C ILE A 49 -26.38 0.30 24.41
N ARG A 50 -25.11 0.54 24.08
CA ARG A 50 -24.03 -0.44 24.18
C ARG A 50 -22.78 0.22 24.73
N SER A 51 -22.12 -0.47 25.66
CA SER A 51 -20.77 -0.11 26.07
C SER A 51 -19.76 -0.70 25.10
N ASP A 52 -18.71 0.05 24.81
CA ASP A 52 -17.53 -0.46 24.15
C ASP A 52 -16.89 -1.63 24.94
N LYS A 53 -16.06 -2.43 24.25
CA LYS A 53 -15.42 -3.63 24.80
C LYS A 53 -13.94 -3.44 25.13
N LYS A 54 -13.30 -2.39 24.63
CA LYS A 54 -11.86 -2.09 24.82
C LYS A 54 -11.61 -0.79 25.60
N ARG A 55 -12.55 0.16 25.62
CA ARG A 55 -12.46 1.44 26.32
C ARG A 55 -13.58 1.63 27.33
N ASP A 56 -13.22 1.74 28.61
CA ASP A 56 -14.20 2.07 29.66
C ASP A 56 -14.76 3.49 29.48
N GLY A 57 -16.05 3.65 29.79
CA GLY A 57 -16.78 4.91 29.62
C GLY A 57 -17.15 5.29 28.18
N LEU A 58 -16.67 4.57 27.15
CA LEU A 58 -17.10 4.78 25.77
C LEU A 58 -18.43 4.05 25.52
N LEU A 59 -19.48 4.81 25.20
CA LEU A 59 -20.84 4.31 24.98
C LEU A 59 -21.39 4.75 23.62
N TYR A 60 -22.22 3.89 23.05
CA TYR A 60 -22.98 4.16 21.82
C TYR A 60 -24.47 4.09 22.12
N ALA A 61 -25.23 5.07 21.64
CA ALA A 61 -26.68 5.11 21.77
C ALA A 61 -27.33 5.26 20.41
N GLY A 62 -28.39 4.47 20.20
CA GLY A 62 -29.24 4.51 19.02
C GLY A 62 -30.60 5.06 19.39
N THR A 63 -31.08 6.03 18.61
CA THR A 63 -32.38 6.67 18.80
C THR A 63 -33.28 6.43 17.59
N GLU A 64 -34.49 6.98 17.62
CA GLU A 64 -35.36 6.99 16.45
C GLU A 64 -34.79 7.78 15.26
N TRP A 65 -33.87 8.71 15.51
CA TRP A 65 -33.42 9.68 14.51
C TRP A 65 -31.90 9.71 14.31
N GLY A 66 -31.19 8.70 14.81
CA GLY A 66 -29.76 8.56 14.57
C GLY A 66 -28.95 8.00 15.73
N MET A 67 -27.64 8.20 15.64
CA MET A 67 -26.65 7.68 16.57
C MET A 67 -26.04 8.78 17.42
N PHE A 68 -25.70 8.44 18.66
CA PHE A 68 -24.97 9.27 19.61
C PHE A 68 -23.81 8.49 20.23
N ILE A 69 -22.77 9.21 20.66
CA ILE A 69 -21.59 8.68 21.31
C ILE A 69 -21.28 9.45 22.58
N SER A 70 -20.85 8.76 23.63
CA SER A 70 -20.37 9.33 24.88
C SER A 70 -18.98 8.80 25.17
N PHE A 71 -18.07 9.67 25.58
CA PHE A 71 -16.69 9.34 26.00
C PHE A 71 -16.52 9.37 27.53
N ASP A 72 -17.59 9.68 28.27
CA ASP A 72 -17.58 10.03 29.68
C ASP A 72 -18.65 9.26 30.48
N ASP A 73 -18.92 8.02 30.05
CA ASP A 73 -19.80 7.10 30.74
C ASP A 73 -21.27 7.56 30.83
N GLY A 74 -21.73 8.21 29.76
CA GLY A 74 -23.10 8.69 29.59
C GLY A 74 -23.38 10.05 30.20
N LYS A 75 -22.38 10.70 30.83
CA LYS A 75 -22.57 12.04 31.42
C LYS A 75 -22.89 13.09 30.35
N SER A 76 -22.31 12.96 29.15
CA SER A 76 -22.64 13.77 27.98
C SER A 76 -22.61 12.95 26.70
N TRP A 77 -23.49 13.31 25.77
CA TRP A 77 -23.64 12.66 24.46
C TRP A 77 -23.41 13.65 23.32
N ASN A 78 -22.75 13.18 22.28
CA ASN A 78 -22.54 13.92 21.03
C ASN A 78 -23.18 13.16 19.88
N LYS A 79 -23.70 13.89 18.88
CA LYS A 79 -24.22 13.27 17.66
C LYS A 79 -23.10 12.50 16.94
N PHE A 80 -23.37 11.25 16.58
CA PHE A 80 -22.43 10.34 15.93
C PHE A 80 -23.03 9.78 14.64
N GLN A 81 -23.48 10.67 13.76
CA GLN A 81 -24.22 10.30 12.55
C GLN A 81 -23.33 9.90 11.37
N LEU A 82 -22.20 10.60 11.17
CA LEU A 82 -21.33 10.44 10.00
C LEU A 82 -22.13 10.43 8.68
N ASN A 83 -21.98 9.38 7.85
CA ASN A 83 -22.71 9.18 6.60
C ASN A 83 -23.95 8.28 6.75
N LEU A 84 -24.31 7.87 7.97
CA LEU A 84 -25.54 7.12 8.23
C LEU A 84 -26.76 7.99 7.88
N PRO A 85 -27.79 7.48 7.18
CA PRO A 85 -29.01 8.25 6.98
C PRO A 85 -29.73 8.49 8.31
N VAL A 86 -30.51 9.56 8.37
CA VAL A 86 -31.43 9.80 9.49
C VAL A 86 -32.49 8.70 9.48
N THR A 87 -32.36 7.72 10.37
CA THR A 87 -33.23 6.55 10.47
C THR A 87 -33.20 5.98 11.88
N SER A 88 -34.21 5.16 12.19
CA SER A 88 -34.37 4.49 13.46
C SER A 88 -33.29 3.43 13.66
N ILE A 89 -32.56 3.53 14.76
CA ILE A 89 -31.53 2.57 15.16
C ILE A 89 -32.17 1.53 16.07
N ARG A 90 -32.32 0.29 15.56
CA ARG A 90 -33.03 -0.78 16.27
C ARG A 90 -32.13 -1.59 17.18
N ASP A 91 -30.88 -1.76 16.81
CA ASP A 91 -29.89 -2.43 17.65
C ASP A 91 -28.47 -1.98 17.30
N ILE A 92 -27.57 -2.21 18.25
CA ILE A 92 -26.14 -1.92 18.14
C ILE A 92 -25.39 -3.15 18.66
N ALA A 93 -24.34 -3.56 17.98
CA ALA A 93 -23.41 -4.57 18.46
C ALA A 93 -21.98 -4.04 18.36
N VAL A 94 -21.17 -4.33 19.37
CA VAL A 94 -19.71 -4.15 19.33
C VAL A 94 -19.11 -5.54 19.31
N LYS A 95 -18.45 -5.88 18.22
CA LYS A 95 -17.79 -7.17 18.03
C LYS A 95 -16.35 -6.93 17.68
N GLU A 96 -15.44 -7.48 18.47
CA GLU A 96 -13.99 -7.25 18.33
C GLU A 96 -13.65 -5.76 18.35
N ASN A 97 -13.35 -5.17 17.20
CA ASN A 97 -13.06 -3.75 17.04
C ASN A 97 -14.07 -3.01 16.15
N ASP A 98 -15.20 -3.65 15.86
CA ASP A 98 -16.19 -3.13 14.91
C ASP A 98 -17.45 -2.69 15.65
N LEU A 99 -18.04 -1.60 15.15
CA LEU A 99 -19.37 -1.15 15.55
C LEU A 99 -20.37 -1.49 14.45
N ILE A 100 -21.32 -2.36 14.77
CA ILE A 100 -22.38 -2.80 13.86
C ILE A 100 -23.69 -2.16 14.31
N VAL A 101 -24.42 -1.58 13.37
CA VAL A 101 -25.67 -0.87 13.61
C VAL A 101 -26.78 -1.44 12.74
N ALA A 102 -27.87 -1.85 13.37
CA ALA A 102 -29.08 -2.32 12.68
C ALA A 102 -30.09 -1.17 12.56
N THR A 103 -30.45 -0.82 11.33
CA THR A 103 -31.42 0.26 11.07
C THR A 103 -32.80 -0.29 10.72
N HIS A 104 -33.84 0.54 10.87
CA HIS A 104 -35.17 0.22 10.38
C HIS A 104 -35.25 0.48 8.86
N GLY A 105 -35.15 -0.60 8.07
CA GLY A 105 -35.40 -0.57 6.63
C GLY A 105 -34.27 0.00 5.76
N ARG A 106 -33.08 0.28 6.31
CA ARG A 106 -31.93 0.82 5.56
C ARG A 106 -30.62 0.06 5.82
N SER A 107 -30.72 -1.27 5.93
CA SER A 107 -29.59 -2.21 6.05
C SER A 107 -28.84 -2.17 7.39
N PHE A 108 -27.88 -3.09 7.53
CA PHE A 108 -26.84 -3.01 8.53
C PHE A 108 -25.75 -2.04 8.08
N TRP A 109 -25.18 -1.33 9.04
CA TRP A 109 -24.05 -0.43 8.85
C TRP A 109 -22.91 -0.85 9.77
N MET A 110 -21.68 -0.62 9.32
CA MET A 110 -20.50 -1.01 10.08
C MET A 110 -19.45 0.09 10.05
N ILE A 111 -18.77 0.28 11.17
CA ILE A 111 -17.47 0.92 11.26
C ILE A 111 -16.48 -0.20 11.60
N ASP A 112 -15.63 -0.53 10.65
CA ASP A 112 -14.72 -1.69 10.67
C ASP A 112 -13.43 -1.44 11.47
N ASP A 113 -13.32 -0.27 12.11
CA ASP A 113 -12.14 0.09 12.90
C ASP A 113 -12.47 1.18 13.93
N LEU A 114 -12.72 0.77 15.17
CA LEU A 114 -12.94 1.67 16.31
C LEU A 114 -11.65 2.22 16.92
N THR A 115 -10.49 1.84 16.40
CA THR A 115 -9.17 2.19 16.95
C THR A 115 -8.96 3.70 17.12
N PRO A 116 -9.41 4.59 16.19
CA PRO A 116 -9.35 6.02 16.43
C PRO A 116 -10.15 6.44 17.67
N LEU A 117 -11.38 5.92 17.83
CA LEU A 117 -12.24 6.25 18.96
C LEU A 117 -11.71 5.70 20.28
N HIS A 118 -10.95 4.61 20.27
CA HIS A 118 -10.30 4.10 21.49
C HIS A 118 -9.10 4.96 21.93
N GLN A 119 -8.44 5.64 21.00
CA GLN A 119 -7.22 6.41 21.25
C GLN A 119 -7.45 7.92 21.48
N LEU A 120 -8.61 8.46 21.10
CA LEU A 120 -8.93 9.87 21.33
C LEU A 120 -9.03 10.19 22.83
N ASN A 121 -8.32 11.20 23.32
CA ASN A 121 -8.47 11.68 24.70
C ASN A 121 -8.65 13.21 24.72
N ASP A 122 -8.91 13.80 25.88
CA ASP A 122 -9.15 15.25 25.96
C ASP A 122 -7.93 16.07 25.52
N ASN A 123 -6.71 15.53 25.67
CA ASN A 123 -5.48 16.18 25.19
C ASN A 123 -5.39 16.18 23.66
N SER A 124 -6.06 15.25 22.96
CA SER A 124 -6.08 15.19 21.50
C SER A 124 -6.74 16.40 20.84
N LYS A 125 -7.51 17.23 21.57
CA LYS A 125 -8.21 18.40 21.01
C LYS A 125 -7.27 19.54 20.61
N SER A 126 -6.08 19.62 21.22
CA SER A 126 -5.06 20.62 20.90
C SER A 126 -4.07 20.19 19.82
N ASP A 127 -4.03 18.90 19.47
CA ASP A 127 -3.03 18.36 18.55
C ASP A 127 -3.29 18.86 17.12
N LYS A 128 -2.23 19.35 16.47
CA LYS A 128 -2.29 19.76 15.05
C LYS A 128 -2.42 18.55 14.12
N PHE A 129 -1.86 17.42 14.51
CA PHE A 129 -1.93 16.15 13.80
C PHE A 129 -1.81 14.98 14.77
N ILE A 130 -2.39 13.83 14.42
CA ILE A 130 -2.37 12.62 15.23
C ILE A 130 -2.13 11.42 14.30
N LEU A 131 -1.21 10.54 14.67
CA LEU A 131 -1.10 9.20 14.10
C LEU A 131 -1.67 8.19 15.09
N PHE A 132 -2.75 7.54 14.71
CA PHE A 132 -3.34 6.47 15.52
C PHE A 132 -2.52 5.20 15.34
N LYS A 133 -2.26 4.47 16.43
CA LYS A 133 -1.69 3.13 16.34
C LYS A 133 -2.64 2.24 15.52
N PRO A 134 -2.20 1.59 14.43
CA PRO A 134 -3.03 0.64 13.69
C PRO A 134 -3.51 -0.55 14.54
N ASP A 135 -4.70 -1.09 14.23
CA ASP A 135 -5.17 -2.33 14.84
C ASP A 135 -4.40 -3.56 14.32
N LEU A 136 -4.62 -4.70 14.97
CA LEU A 136 -4.12 -6.00 14.54
C LEU A 136 -4.53 -6.29 13.10
N SER A 137 -3.55 -6.42 12.21
CA SER A 137 -3.78 -6.65 10.78
C SER A 137 -3.48 -8.10 10.40
N TYR A 138 -4.34 -8.70 9.58
CA TYR A 138 -4.16 -10.09 9.13
C TYR A 138 -3.55 -10.12 7.73
N ARG A 139 -2.47 -10.88 7.55
CA ARG A 139 -1.91 -11.18 6.23
C ARG A 139 -2.82 -12.19 5.53
N LEU A 140 -3.84 -11.68 4.84
CA LEU A 140 -4.82 -12.50 4.12
C LEU A 140 -4.49 -12.61 2.63
N ALA A 141 -4.70 -13.80 2.08
CA ALA A 141 -4.84 -13.98 0.64
C ALA A 141 -6.17 -13.39 0.19
N GLN A 142 -6.15 -12.47 -0.79
CA GLN A 142 -7.37 -11.97 -1.41
C GLN A 142 -7.31 -12.24 -2.89
N SER A 143 -8.30 -12.99 -3.38
CA SER A 143 -8.53 -13.19 -4.80
C SER A 143 -9.48 -12.09 -5.29
N GLY A 144 -9.02 -11.28 -6.25
CA GLY A 144 -9.90 -10.41 -7.01
C GLY A 144 -10.57 -11.23 -8.11
N GLY A 145 -11.90 -11.32 -8.10
CA GLY A 145 -12.63 -11.93 -9.21
C GLY A 145 -12.41 -11.14 -10.50
N TRP A 146 -12.45 -11.82 -11.65
CA TRP A 146 -12.29 -11.21 -12.98
C TRP A 146 -13.42 -10.22 -13.35
N ARG A 147 -14.53 -10.23 -12.62
CA ARG A 147 -15.70 -9.38 -12.84
C ARG A 147 -15.81 -8.34 -11.73
N LYS A 148 -16.10 -7.09 -12.12
CA LYS A 148 -16.50 -6.06 -11.15
C LYS A 148 -17.76 -6.55 -10.42
N PRO A 149 -17.79 -6.48 -9.08
CA PRO A 149 -18.99 -6.83 -8.34
C PRO A 149 -20.14 -5.87 -8.69
N ASN A 150 -21.37 -6.39 -8.71
CA ASN A 150 -22.55 -5.53 -8.76
C ASN A 150 -22.77 -4.93 -7.36
N THR A 151 -22.37 -3.69 -7.15
CA THR A 151 -22.41 -2.99 -5.86
C THR A 151 -23.81 -2.76 -5.31
N LEU A 152 -24.87 -2.99 -6.11
CA LEU A 152 -26.25 -3.01 -5.63
C LEU A 152 -26.59 -4.29 -4.86
N LEU A 153 -25.82 -5.37 -5.05
CA LEU A 153 -26.10 -6.70 -4.52
C LEU A 153 -25.07 -7.20 -3.51
N VAL A 154 -23.95 -6.50 -3.34
CA VAL A 154 -22.89 -6.90 -2.43
C VAL A 154 -22.36 -5.71 -1.64
N GLY A 155 -21.96 -5.97 -0.39
CA GLY A 155 -21.24 -5.00 0.43
C GLY A 155 -19.77 -4.89 0.05
N GLU A 156 -19.09 -3.93 0.66
CA GLU A 156 -17.63 -3.81 0.60
C GLU A 156 -17.01 -4.80 1.60
N ASN A 157 -15.98 -5.54 1.18
CA ASN A 157 -15.21 -6.37 2.09
C ASN A 157 -14.23 -5.50 2.88
N HIS A 158 -13.88 -5.95 4.09
CA HIS A 158 -12.79 -5.35 4.86
C HIS A 158 -11.53 -5.18 3.97
N PRO A 159 -10.86 -4.02 4.01
CA PRO A 159 -9.64 -3.79 3.22
C PRO A 159 -8.57 -4.85 3.50
N ASN A 160 -7.89 -5.34 2.46
CA ASN A 160 -6.72 -6.20 2.65
C ASN A 160 -5.48 -5.32 2.79
N GLY A 161 -5.02 -5.18 4.03
CA GLY A 161 -3.91 -4.30 4.34
C GLY A 161 -3.94 -3.86 5.79
N VAL A 162 -2.95 -3.06 6.15
CA VAL A 162 -2.91 -2.34 7.41
C VAL A 162 -3.71 -1.04 7.23
N ILE A 163 -4.72 -0.85 8.06
CA ILE A 163 -5.50 0.39 8.12
C ILE A 163 -4.73 1.40 8.96
N ILE A 164 -4.23 2.46 8.31
CA ILE A 164 -3.50 3.54 8.95
C ILE A 164 -4.42 4.75 8.99
N ASN A 165 -4.97 5.03 10.17
CA ASN A 165 -5.76 6.23 10.40
C ASN A 165 -4.86 7.34 10.94
N TYR A 166 -5.07 8.55 10.45
CA TYR A 166 -4.39 9.74 10.95
C TYR A 166 -5.30 10.96 10.85
N PHE A 167 -5.05 11.98 11.66
CA PHE A 167 -5.81 13.21 11.70
C PHE A 167 -4.90 14.40 11.45
N ILE A 168 -5.37 15.39 10.70
CA ILE A 168 -4.70 16.69 10.51
C ILE A 168 -5.77 17.76 10.71
N LYS A 169 -5.55 18.72 11.61
CA LYS A 169 -6.58 19.69 11.99
C LYS A 169 -6.92 20.66 10.85
N ASP A 170 -5.89 21.34 10.34
CA ASP A 170 -6.00 22.45 9.38
C ASP A 170 -4.95 22.27 8.27
N TYR A 171 -5.19 21.30 7.37
CA TYR A 171 -4.29 20.98 6.27
C TYR A 171 -4.36 22.03 5.16
N ASN A 172 -3.20 22.42 4.62
CA ASN A 172 -3.04 23.30 3.47
C ASN A 172 -2.21 22.63 2.37
N GLU A 173 -2.33 23.09 1.13
CA GLU A 173 -1.63 22.48 -0.02
C GLU A 173 -0.09 22.58 0.06
N VAL A 174 0.43 23.55 0.83
CA VAL A 174 1.86 23.72 1.06
C VAL A 174 2.42 22.80 2.14
N ASP A 175 1.54 22.20 2.97
CA ASP A 175 1.97 21.30 4.03
C ASP A 175 2.57 20.02 3.44
N PHE A 176 3.55 19.46 4.13
CA PHE A 176 4.22 18.23 3.74
C PHE A 176 3.76 17.08 4.63
N VAL A 177 3.26 16.00 4.01
CA VAL A 177 2.85 14.79 4.70
C VAL A 177 3.62 13.62 4.11
N LYS A 178 4.29 12.86 4.97
CA LYS A 178 4.95 11.62 4.62
C LYS A 178 4.54 10.53 5.61
N ILE A 179 4.18 9.35 5.11
CA ILE A 179 3.92 8.15 5.91
C ILE A 179 4.88 7.06 5.45
N GLU A 180 5.68 6.54 6.36
CA GLU A 180 6.68 5.51 6.11
C GLU A 180 6.33 4.26 6.89
N ILE A 181 6.49 3.13 6.23
CA ILE A 181 6.39 1.80 6.84
C ILE A 181 7.79 1.26 6.97
N LEU A 182 8.16 0.89 8.19
CA LEU A 182 9.49 0.47 8.56
C LEU A 182 9.45 -0.97 9.07
N ASP A 183 10.48 -1.73 8.73
CA ASP A 183 10.76 -3.01 9.37
C ASP A 183 11.31 -2.80 10.79
N LYS A 184 11.38 -3.86 11.59
CA LYS A 184 11.84 -3.84 12.98
C LYS A 184 13.29 -3.35 13.12
N ASP A 185 14.12 -3.54 12.10
CA ASP A 185 15.50 -3.03 12.05
C ASP A 185 15.59 -1.54 11.67
N GLY A 186 14.46 -0.91 11.38
CA GLY A 186 14.37 0.48 10.95
C GLY A 186 14.50 0.68 9.44
N SER A 187 14.67 -0.38 8.66
CA SER A 187 14.71 -0.31 7.19
C SER A 187 13.37 0.14 6.61
N LEU A 188 13.42 0.92 5.54
CA LEU A 188 12.23 1.42 4.86
C LEU A 188 11.64 0.34 3.94
N ILE A 189 10.37 0.02 4.14
CA ILE A 189 9.62 -0.92 3.28
C ILE A 189 8.82 -0.17 2.22
N ARG A 190 8.16 0.92 2.61
CA ARG A 190 7.30 1.71 1.73
C ARG A 190 7.11 3.13 2.24
N SER A 191 7.03 4.09 1.33
CA SER A 191 6.76 5.50 1.64
C SER A 191 5.54 6.01 0.88
N PHE A 192 4.78 6.89 1.51
CA PHE A 192 3.62 7.56 0.96
C PHE A 192 3.78 9.06 1.21
N THR A 193 3.58 9.89 0.19
CA THR A 193 3.79 11.34 0.31
C THR A 193 2.84 12.14 -0.55
N ASN A 194 2.51 13.36 -0.13
CA ASN A 194 1.80 14.32 -0.98
C ASN A 194 2.76 15.09 -1.92
N ASN A 195 4.08 14.99 -1.73
CA ASN A 195 5.08 15.68 -2.53
C ASN A 195 6.30 14.79 -2.81
N LYS A 196 6.28 14.08 -3.94
CA LYS A 196 7.37 13.18 -4.36
C LYS A 196 8.65 13.92 -4.74
N SER A 197 8.55 15.08 -5.39
CA SER A 197 9.72 15.82 -5.87
C SER A 197 10.60 16.30 -4.72
N LYS A 198 10.00 16.74 -3.61
CA LYS A 198 10.72 17.12 -2.38
C LYS A 198 11.54 15.97 -1.79
N LEU A 199 11.05 14.73 -1.90
CA LEU A 199 11.79 13.53 -1.49
C LEU A 199 12.90 13.18 -2.49
N MET A 200 12.58 13.13 -3.78
CA MET A 200 13.54 12.74 -4.81
C MET A 200 14.67 13.76 -5.01
N SER A 201 14.44 15.05 -4.79
CA SER A 201 15.48 16.09 -4.93
C SER A 201 16.60 15.97 -3.89
N SER A 202 16.37 15.24 -2.80
CA SER A 202 17.39 14.94 -1.78
C SER A 202 18.29 13.76 -2.15
N GLN A 203 17.91 12.96 -3.14
CA GLN A 203 18.67 11.83 -3.66
C GLN A 203 19.21 12.22 -5.05
N SER A 204 20.46 12.69 -5.09
CA SER A 204 21.14 13.11 -6.31
C SER A 204 21.08 11.97 -7.35
N LYS A 205 20.50 12.24 -8.52
CA LYS A 205 20.45 11.28 -9.64
C LYS A 205 21.89 10.90 -10.04
N PRO A 206 22.30 9.63 -9.98
CA PRO A 206 23.55 9.25 -10.59
C PRO A 206 23.38 9.23 -12.12
N VAL A 207 24.13 10.08 -12.79
CA VAL A 207 24.46 9.92 -14.20
C VAL A 207 25.42 8.74 -14.29
N LEU A 208 25.07 7.74 -15.11
CA LEU A 208 25.92 6.67 -15.66
C LEU A 208 27.26 6.46 -14.93
N SER A 209 27.26 5.77 -13.78
CA SER A 209 28.46 5.05 -13.34
C SER A 209 28.09 3.89 -12.43
N ASN A 210 28.55 2.72 -12.85
CA ASN A 210 28.47 1.40 -12.22
C ASN A 210 27.19 0.61 -12.49
N THR A 211 27.40 -0.63 -12.95
CA THR A 211 26.34 -1.60 -13.21
C THR A 211 25.59 -1.88 -11.91
N ASN A 212 24.29 -1.57 -11.87
CA ASN A 212 23.32 -1.85 -10.80
C ASN A 212 23.16 -0.79 -9.69
N ASP A 213 22.74 0.44 -9.99
CA ASP A 213 22.03 1.24 -8.97
C ASP A 213 20.55 0.78 -8.85
N ILE A 214 20.39 -0.53 -8.62
CA ILE A 214 19.10 -1.18 -8.38
C ILE A 214 18.44 -0.56 -7.14
N ASP A 215 19.26 -0.15 -6.16
CA ASP A 215 18.80 0.41 -4.90
C ASP A 215 18.11 1.76 -5.11
N TYR A 216 18.69 2.68 -5.89
CA TYR A 216 18.04 3.95 -6.23
C TYR A 216 16.77 3.75 -7.07
N ALA A 217 16.81 2.83 -8.04
CA ALA A 217 15.66 2.62 -8.89
C ALA A 217 14.48 1.96 -8.14
N LEU A 218 14.77 1.03 -7.23
CA LEU A 218 13.79 0.49 -6.30
C LEU A 218 13.27 1.62 -5.39
N SER A 219 14.12 2.41 -4.75
CA SER A 219 13.71 3.47 -3.81
C SER A 219 12.67 4.44 -4.39
N SER A 220 12.78 4.79 -5.67
CA SER A 220 11.80 5.66 -6.35
C SER A 220 10.41 5.00 -6.48
N SER A 221 10.37 3.69 -6.68
CA SER A 221 9.14 2.88 -6.78
C SER A 221 8.45 2.67 -5.42
N ASP A 222 9.19 2.91 -4.34
CA ASP A 222 8.74 2.78 -2.96
C ASP A 222 7.82 3.92 -2.57
N ILE A 223 7.92 5.05 -3.28
CA ILE A 223 7.18 6.28 -2.98
C ILE A 223 5.83 6.29 -3.72
N LYS A 224 4.74 6.20 -2.97
CA LYS A 224 3.36 6.35 -3.45
C LYS A 224 2.81 7.73 -3.12
N SER A 225 1.82 8.18 -3.88
CA SER A 225 1.16 9.47 -3.63
C SER A 225 0.02 9.32 -2.62
N ILE A 226 -0.17 10.32 -1.78
CA ILE A 226 -1.37 10.51 -0.94
C ILE A 226 -1.95 11.90 -1.16
N SER A 227 -3.23 12.05 -0.84
CA SER A 227 -3.96 13.33 -0.89
C SER A 227 -4.57 13.62 0.49
N PRO A 228 -3.76 14.11 1.45
CA PRO A 228 -4.23 14.44 2.79
C PRO A 228 -5.26 15.57 2.74
N LYS A 229 -6.13 15.61 3.76
CA LYS A 229 -7.12 16.67 3.98
C LYS A 229 -7.25 17.00 5.46
N SER A 230 -7.88 18.14 5.76
CA SER A 230 -8.31 18.46 7.12
C SER A 230 -9.29 17.42 7.64
N GLY A 231 -9.20 17.11 8.93
CA GLY A 231 -9.95 16.06 9.58
C GLY A 231 -9.28 14.68 9.53
N GLY A 232 -10.11 13.64 9.61
CA GLY A 232 -9.67 12.25 9.57
C GLY A 232 -9.29 11.79 8.16
N ASN A 233 -8.17 11.09 8.07
CA ASN A 233 -7.61 10.48 6.87
C ASN A 233 -7.37 8.98 7.12
N LYS A 234 -7.43 8.21 6.03
CA LYS A 234 -7.24 6.76 6.05
C LYS A 234 -6.35 6.35 4.88
N LEU A 235 -5.30 5.60 5.18
CA LEU A 235 -4.41 4.98 4.21
C LEU A 235 -4.45 3.46 4.42
N ILE A 236 -4.56 2.69 3.33
CA ILE A 236 -4.45 1.24 3.36
C ILE A 236 -3.10 0.85 2.77
N TRP A 237 -2.21 0.29 3.58
CA TRP A 237 -0.99 -0.34 3.06
C TRP A 237 -1.24 -1.82 2.84
N ASP A 238 -1.05 -2.28 1.61
CA ASP A 238 -1.31 -3.66 1.15
C ASP A 238 -0.34 -4.72 1.70
N MET A 239 0.51 -4.35 2.67
CA MET A 239 1.55 -5.16 3.27
C MET A 239 2.65 -5.56 2.29
N ARG A 240 2.84 -4.82 1.18
CA ARG A 240 3.80 -5.18 0.14
C ARG A 240 5.04 -4.30 0.12
N TYR A 241 6.15 -4.99 -0.07
CA TYR A 241 7.36 -4.44 -0.65
C TYR A 241 7.05 -3.86 -2.04
N PRO A 242 7.95 -3.01 -2.55
CA PRO A 242 7.95 -2.59 -3.95
C PRO A 242 8.03 -3.75 -4.92
N GLY A 243 7.35 -3.57 -6.04
CA GLY A 243 7.50 -4.44 -7.20
C GLY A 243 8.82 -4.20 -7.91
N PHE A 244 9.01 -4.85 -9.05
CA PHE A 244 10.19 -4.63 -9.87
C PHE A 244 10.10 -3.30 -10.64
N ILE A 245 11.23 -2.80 -11.14
CA ILE A 245 11.26 -1.59 -11.98
C ILE A 245 10.48 -1.84 -13.28
N SER A 246 9.64 -0.89 -13.70
CA SER A 246 9.00 -0.91 -15.01
C SER A 246 9.71 0.05 -15.97
N PHE A 247 9.59 -0.19 -17.27
CA PHE A 247 10.05 0.73 -18.32
C PHE A 247 8.93 0.96 -19.35
N ASP A 248 9.07 2.00 -20.16
CA ASP A 248 8.06 2.34 -21.16
C ASP A 248 7.92 1.23 -22.22
N GLY A 249 6.69 0.91 -22.64
CA GLY A 249 6.45 -0.21 -23.56
C GLY A 249 6.74 -1.62 -22.97
N MET A 250 6.85 -1.75 -21.65
CA MET A 250 6.94 -3.06 -21.00
C MET A 250 5.59 -3.80 -21.09
N ILE A 251 5.59 -4.94 -21.79
CA ILE A 251 4.41 -5.80 -21.96
C ILE A 251 4.74 -7.22 -21.51
N PHE A 252 4.09 -7.64 -20.44
CA PHE A 252 4.16 -9.01 -19.93
C PHE A 252 2.82 -9.73 -20.05
N TYR A 253 2.93 -11.04 -20.29
CA TYR A 253 1.82 -11.97 -20.16
C TYR A 253 1.79 -12.55 -18.74
N SER A 254 0.61 -12.48 -18.09
CA SER A 254 0.32 -13.09 -16.78
C SER A 254 1.28 -12.74 -15.62
N SER A 255 2.03 -11.64 -15.73
CA SER A 255 3.07 -11.25 -14.76
C SER A 255 2.84 -9.82 -14.27
N PRO A 256 1.81 -9.58 -13.43
CA PRO A 256 1.56 -8.26 -12.88
C PRO A 256 2.73 -7.81 -12.01
N ASN A 257 3.02 -6.51 -12.04
CA ASN A 257 4.06 -5.92 -11.20
C ASN A 257 3.53 -5.71 -9.77
N THR A 258 3.60 -6.78 -8.97
CA THR A 258 3.14 -6.82 -7.59
C THR A 258 4.29 -7.29 -6.70
N GLY A 259 4.74 -6.42 -5.78
CA GLY A 259 5.84 -6.73 -4.88
C GLY A 259 5.51 -7.77 -3.81
N PRO A 260 6.51 -8.46 -3.23
CA PRO A 260 6.31 -9.46 -2.18
C PRO A 260 5.61 -8.89 -0.95
N LYS A 261 4.79 -9.69 -0.25
CA LYS A 261 4.20 -9.28 1.03
C LYS A 261 5.20 -9.46 2.18
N VAL A 262 5.17 -8.59 3.17
CA VAL A 262 5.95 -8.69 4.41
C VAL A 262 5.48 -9.84 5.30
N VAL A 263 6.37 -10.46 6.05
CA VAL A 263 6.04 -11.60 6.93
C VAL A 263 5.14 -11.17 8.12
N PRO A 264 4.39 -12.10 8.75
CA PRO A 264 3.78 -11.82 10.04
C PRO A 264 4.82 -11.40 11.08
N GLY A 265 4.61 -10.27 11.76
CA GLY A 265 5.62 -9.67 12.62
C GLY A 265 5.24 -8.29 13.14
N LYS A 266 6.22 -7.63 13.76
CA LYS A 266 6.12 -6.26 14.27
C LYS A 266 6.71 -5.29 13.26
N TYR A 267 6.05 -4.15 13.08
CA TYR A 267 6.45 -3.11 12.16
C TYR A 267 6.17 -1.73 12.76
N ASP A 268 6.83 -0.71 12.24
CA ASP A 268 6.58 0.67 12.63
C ASP A 268 5.94 1.45 11.48
N VAL A 269 4.97 2.30 11.84
CA VAL A 269 4.49 3.36 10.95
C VAL A 269 4.96 4.70 11.49
N ARG A 270 5.66 5.46 10.66
CA ARG A 270 6.12 6.81 10.95
C ARG A 270 5.37 7.82 10.09
N MET A 271 4.81 8.84 10.71
CA MET A 271 4.21 9.98 10.02
C MET A 271 5.04 11.22 10.28
N THR A 272 5.46 11.87 9.20
CA THR A 272 6.06 13.21 9.22
C THR A 272 4.98 14.21 8.77
N TYR A 273 4.72 15.21 9.59
CA TYR A 273 3.91 16.39 9.24
C TYR A 273 4.77 17.64 9.35
N ASN A 274 5.08 18.24 8.20
CA ASN A 274 6.11 19.28 8.06
C ASN A 274 7.45 18.80 8.64
N ASP A 275 7.85 19.32 9.80
CA ASP A 275 9.12 18.99 10.46
C ASP A 275 8.96 18.09 11.69
N ASN A 276 7.72 17.69 12.02
CA ASN A 276 7.43 16.89 13.21
C ASN A 276 7.16 15.44 12.82
N GLU A 277 7.71 14.51 13.60
CA GLU A 277 7.56 13.08 13.37
C GLU A 277 6.91 12.38 14.55
N ILE A 278 6.06 11.40 14.24
CA ILE A 278 5.46 10.50 15.22
C ILE A 278 5.54 9.07 14.68
N THR A 279 5.92 8.13 15.54
CA THR A 279 6.04 6.71 15.19
C THR A 279 5.14 5.86 16.08
N LYS A 280 4.52 4.83 15.51
CA LYS A 280 3.69 3.85 16.21
C LYS A 280 4.04 2.43 15.75
N GLU A 281 4.31 1.56 16.72
CA GLU A 281 4.46 0.11 16.49
C GLU A 281 3.09 -0.54 16.25
N PHE A 282 3.00 -1.43 15.27
CA PHE A 282 1.83 -2.27 14.98
C PHE A 282 2.23 -3.71 14.65
N ASN A 283 1.23 -4.61 14.59
CA ASN A 283 1.43 -6.03 14.40
C ASN A 283 0.67 -6.54 13.18
N ILE A 284 1.34 -7.37 12.37
CA ILE A 284 0.74 -8.20 11.34
C ILE A 284 0.76 -9.65 11.82
N VAL A 285 -0.38 -10.32 11.76
CA VAL A 285 -0.51 -11.75 12.10
C VAL A 285 -0.84 -12.58 10.87
N LYS A 286 -0.50 -13.87 10.92
CA LYS A 286 -0.85 -14.80 9.85
C LYS A 286 -2.36 -15.02 9.76
N ASP A 287 -2.81 -15.47 8.60
CA ASP A 287 -4.15 -16.04 8.48
C ASP A 287 -4.30 -17.24 9.44
N PRO A 288 -5.26 -17.24 10.38
CA PRO A 288 -5.42 -18.34 11.33
C PRO A 288 -5.86 -19.66 10.66
N ARG A 289 -6.28 -19.63 9.39
CA ARG A 289 -6.72 -20.79 8.63
C ARG A 289 -5.56 -21.55 7.96
N VAL A 290 -4.35 -20.97 7.93
CA VAL A 290 -3.17 -21.60 7.32
C VAL A 290 -2.20 -22.14 8.37
N ASN A 291 -1.63 -23.31 8.07
CA ASN A 291 -0.75 -24.04 9.00
C ASN A 291 0.73 -23.66 8.90
N ASN A 292 1.05 -22.69 8.04
CA ASN A 292 2.42 -22.23 7.79
C ASN A 292 3.09 -21.74 9.07
N THR A 293 4.37 -22.06 9.18
CA THR A 293 5.26 -21.64 10.26
C THR A 293 5.86 -20.27 9.96
N PRO A 294 6.37 -19.52 10.96
CA PRO A 294 7.09 -18.27 10.69
C PRO A 294 8.24 -18.44 9.69
N GLU A 295 8.98 -19.55 9.77
CA GLU A 295 10.09 -19.86 8.86
C GLU A 295 9.64 -20.05 7.40
N ASP A 296 8.43 -20.55 7.17
CA ASP A 296 7.85 -20.66 5.83
C ASP A 296 7.64 -19.30 5.17
N TYR A 297 7.18 -18.32 5.95
CA TYR A 297 6.99 -16.94 5.48
C TYR A 297 8.33 -16.28 5.14
N GLU A 298 9.36 -16.49 5.96
CA GLU A 298 10.71 -15.97 5.70
C GLU A 298 11.29 -16.57 4.42
N LYS A 299 11.24 -17.91 4.27
CA LYS A 299 11.70 -18.60 3.06
C LYS A 299 10.97 -18.11 1.80
N GLN A 300 9.67 -17.85 1.91
CA GLN A 300 8.90 -17.29 0.82
C GLN A 300 9.38 -15.86 0.50
N LEU A 301 9.44 -14.96 1.50
CA LEU A 301 9.84 -13.57 1.30
C LEU A 301 11.23 -13.47 0.67
N ASP A 302 12.22 -14.17 1.24
CA ASP A 302 13.60 -14.20 0.76
C ASP A 302 13.70 -14.60 -0.71
N PHE A 303 12.96 -15.65 -1.10
CA PHE A 303 12.94 -16.10 -2.47
C PHE A 303 12.29 -15.05 -3.39
N LEU A 304 11.14 -14.51 -3.00
CA LEU A 304 10.40 -13.56 -3.81
C LEU A 304 11.15 -12.24 -4.01
N LEU A 305 11.88 -11.75 -3.00
CA LEU A 305 12.75 -10.58 -3.13
C LEU A 305 13.86 -10.85 -4.14
N LYS A 306 14.55 -12.00 -4.05
CA LYS A 306 15.56 -12.41 -5.04
C LYS A 306 14.98 -12.47 -6.46
N VAL A 307 13.79 -13.05 -6.64
CA VAL A 307 13.13 -13.12 -7.95
C VAL A 307 12.80 -11.72 -8.47
N ARG A 308 12.22 -10.86 -7.63
CA ARG A 308 11.89 -9.46 -7.97
C ARG A 308 13.14 -8.70 -8.43
N ASP A 309 14.23 -8.83 -7.69
CA ASP A 309 15.47 -8.09 -7.96
C ASP A 309 16.10 -8.53 -9.28
N GLU A 310 15.98 -9.80 -9.66
CA GLU A 310 16.40 -10.28 -10.98
C GLU A 310 15.52 -9.75 -12.12
N VAL A 311 14.21 -9.59 -11.91
CA VAL A 311 13.34 -8.89 -12.90
C VAL A 311 13.79 -7.44 -13.05
N THR A 312 14.05 -6.76 -11.93
CA THR A 312 14.59 -5.40 -11.89
C THR A 312 15.90 -5.31 -12.66
N ARG A 313 16.85 -6.23 -12.44
CA ARG A 313 18.13 -6.26 -13.16
C ARG A 313 17.95 -6.43 -14.66
N ALA A 314 17.04 -7.31 -15.08
CA ALA A 314 16.70 -7.48 -16.49
C ALA A 314 16.11 -6.20 -17.09
N ASN A 315 15.17 -5.57 -16.38
CA ASN A 315 14.49 -4.36 -16.84
C ASN A 315 15.41 -3.13 -16.86
N GLN A 316 16.34 -3.03 -15.90
CA GLN A 316 17.38 -2.00 -15.91
C GLN A 316 18.29 -2.15 -17.15
N THR A 317 18.65 -3.39 -17.50
CA THR A 317 19.43 -3.65 -18.73
C THR A 317 18.70 -3.14 -19.97
N ILE A 318 17.38 -3.27 -20.04
CA ILE A 318 16.57 -2.71 -21.15
C ILE A 318 16.61 -1.18 -21.15
N ILE A 319 16.45 -0.55 -19.99
CA ILE A 319 16.53 0.90 -19.84
C ILE A 319 17.89 1.41 -20.33
N ASP A 320 18.98 0.76 -19.90
CA ASP A 320 20.34 1.12 -20.27
C ASP A 320 20.56 0.97 -21.78
N ILE A 321 20.13 -0.15 -22.37
CA ILE A 321 20.20 -0.37 -23.83
C ILE A 321 19.50 0.76 -24.58
N ARG A 322 18.31 1.18 -24.13
CA ARG A 322 17.52 2.22 -24.82
C ARG A 322 18.13 3.60 -24.67
N ASN A 323 18.71 3.92 -23.51
CA ASN A 323 19.45 5.15 -23.33
C ASN A 323 20.65 5.21 -24.28
N ILE A 324 21.42 4.12 -24.37
CA ILE A 324 22.55 4.01 -25.31
C ILE A 324 22.07 4.17 -26.76
N LYS A 325 20.97 3.52 -27.15
CA LYS A 325 20.40 3.68 -28.49
C LYS A 325 20.04 5.13 -28.81
N ASN A 326 19.46 5.86 -27.86
CA ASN A 326 19.16 7.28 -28.02
C ASN A 326 20.44 8.11 -28.19
N ASP A 327 21.49 7.81 -27.43
CA ASP A 327 22.80 8.47 -27.55
C ASP A 327 23.45 8.17 -28.91
N LEU A 328 23.31 6.94 -29.39
CA LEU A 328 23.79 6.51 -30.71
C LEU A 328 23.03 7.20 -31.86
N ASP A 329 21.72 7.37 -31.73
CA ASP A 329 20.92 8.12 -32.69
C ASP A 329 21.37 9.58 -32.75
N TYR A 330 21.58 10.21 -31.59
CA TYR A 330 22.14 11.57 -31.49
C TYR A 330 23.53 11.66 -32.14
N LEU A 331 24.42 10.71 -31.83
CA LEU A 331 25.76 10.66 -32.41
C LEU A 331 25.70 10.49 -33.94
N SER A 332 24.81 9.62 -34.44
CA SER A 332 24.63 9.37 -35.86
C SER A 332 24.23 10.63 -36.63
N GLU A 333 23.46 11.54 -36.03
CA GLU A 333 23.14 12.85 -36.63
C GLU A 333 24.39 13.74 -36.74
N LYS A 334 25.27 13.71 -35.72
CA LYS A 334 26.48 14.54 -35.65
C LYS A 334 27.60 14.10 -36.59
N VAL A 335 27.66 12.81 -36.90
CA VAL A 335 28.70 12.20 -37.75
C VAL A 335 28.15 11.74 -39.10
N SER A 336 27.10 12.41 -39.57
CA SER A 336 26.37 12.07 -40.81
C SER A 336 27.25 12.10 -42.08
N ASP A 337 28.37 12.82 -42.04
CA ASP A 337 29.39 12.89 -43.10
C ASP A 337 30.48 11.80 -42.99
N LYS A 338 30.39 10.89 -42.01
CA LYS A 338 31.38 9.85 -41.71
C LYS A 338 30.79 8.43 -41.86
N PRO A 339 30.74 7.85 -43.08
CA PRO A 339 30.07 6.58 -43.34
C PRO A 339 30.59 5.39 -42.52
N GLN A 340 31.88 5.37 -42.17
CA GLN A 340 32.48 4.31 -41.37
C GLN A 340 31.91 4.29 -39.95
N ILE A 341 31.77 5.45 -39.31
CA ILE A 341 31.20 5.58 -37.96
C ILE A 341 29.71 5.24 -37.99
N ILE A 342 28.97 5.67 -39.02
CA ILE A 342 27.55 5.34 -39.18
C ILE A 342 27.34 3.82 -39.31
N ASN A 343 28.16 3.12 -40.10
CA ASN A 343 28.07 1.67 -40.23
C ASN A 343 28.39 0.94 -38.91
N LEU A 344 29.32 1.48 -38.12
CA LEU A 344 29.65 0.95 -36.80
C LEU A 344 28.48 1.16 -35.82
N ILE A 345 27.89 2.36 -35.78
CA ILE A 345 26.69 2.67 -34.99
C ILE A 345 25.54 1.75 -35.36
N LYS A 346 25.31 1.51 -36.65
CA LYS A 346 24.28 0.57 -37.12
C LYS A 346 24.51 -0.85 -36.60
N SER A 347 25.74 -1.34 -36.69
CA SER A 347 26.12 -2.66 -36.18
C SER A 347 25.93 -2.77 -34.67
N PHE A 348 26.33 -1.72 -33.93
CA PHE A 348 26.12 -1.63 -32.49
C PHE A 348 24.63 -1.68 -32.15
N ASN A 349 23.79 -0.90 -32.84
CA ASN A 349 22.34 -0.90 -32.67
C ASN A 349 21.71 -2.27 -32.96
N GLU A 350 22.16 -2.97 -33.99
CA GLU A 350 21.68 -4.33 -34.31
C GLU A 350 22.02 -5.33 -33.21
N ASP A 351 23.23 -5.31 -32.67
CA ASP A 351 23.66 -6.21 -31.61
C ASP A 351 22.98 -5.90 -30.26
N LEU A 352 22.81 -4.62 -29.92
CA LEU A 352 21.98 -4.19 -28.79
C LEU A 352 20.53 -4.68 -28.95
N THR A 353 19.98 -4.63 -30.15
CA THR A 353 18.61 -5.09 -30.44
C THR A 353 18.45 -6.61 -30.27
N LYS A 354 19.49 -7.40 -30.53
CA LYS A 354 19.47 -8.85 -30.28
C LYS A 354 19.36 -9.13 -28.77
N VAL A 355 20.21 -8.48 -27.97
CA VAL A 355 20.17 -8.64 -26.51
C VAL A 355 18.85 -8.14 -25.94
N GLU A 356 18.39 -6.95 -26.38
CA GLU A 356 17.08 -6.41 -25.99
C GLU A 356 15.99 -7.44 -26.26
N ASN A 357 15.90 -8.00 -27.47
CA ASN A 357 14.85 -8.96 -27.83
C ASN A 357 14.96 -10.32 -27.14
N ASN A 358 16.12 -10.73 -26.64
CA ASN A 358 16.29 -11.92 -25.82
C ASN A 358 15.77 -11.69 -24.39
N ILE A 359 15.99 -10.49 -23.84
CA ILE A 359 15.51 -10.11 -22.51
C ILE A 359 14.03 -9.71 -22.54
N HIS A 360 13.61 -8.87 -23.48
CA HIS A 360 12.27 -8.31 -23.69
C HIS A 360 11.94 -8.10 -25.18
N MET A 361 10.85 -8.69 -25.67
CA MET A 361 10.49 -8.59 -27.09
C MET A 361 9.92 -7.20 -27.45
N THR A 362 10.61 -6.46 -28.31
CA THR A 362 10.21 -5.09 -28.72
C THR A 362 9.01 -5.07 -29.66
N LYS A 363 8.68 -6.21 -30.30
CA LYS A 363 7.47 -6.35 -31.14
C LYS A 363 6.17 -6.45 -30.35
N ASN A 364 6.23 -6.62 -29.03
CA ASN A 364 5.03 -6.67 -28.22
C ASN A 364 4.35 -5.30 -28.21
N GLN A 365 3.09 -5.24 -28.64
CA GLN A 365 2.23 -4.06 -28.62
C GLN A 365 0.94 -4.30 -27.81
N SER A 366 0.56 -5.57 -27.60
CA SER A 366 -0.60 -6.03 -26.84
C SER A 366 -0.22 -7.11 -25.83
N ARG A 367 -1.03 -7.24 -24.77
CA ARG A 367 -0.79 -8.20 -23.67
C ARG A 367 -0.70 -9.67 -24.11
N GLN A 368 -1.25 -10.03 -25.27
CA GLN A 368 -1.22 -11.39 -25.80
C GLN A 368 -0.09 -11.63 -26.81
N ASP A 369 0.61 -10.58 -27.27
CA ASP A 369 1.73 -10.72 -28.19
C ASP A 369 2.89 -11.58 -27.69
N PRO A 370 3.19 -11.65 -26.37
CA PRO A 370 4.16 -12.61 -25.87
C PRO A 370 3.84 -14.07 -26.25
N LEU A 371 2.57 -14.41 -26.52
CA LEU A 371 2.18 -15.74 -27.02
C LEU A 371 2.56 -15.95 -28.49
N ASN A 372 2.64 -14.87 -29.28
CA ASN A 372 3.01 -14.91 -30.69
C ASN A 372 4.53 -14.84 -30.91
N TYR A 373 5.22 -13.98 -30.14
CA TYR A 373 6.65 -13.71 -30.32
C TYR A 373 7.56 -14.43 -29.31
N GLY A 374 6.95 -15.18 -28.38
CA GLY A 374 7.63 -15.93 -27.33
C GLY A 374 7.82 -15.13 -26.05
N ILE A 375 7.65 -15.81 -24.91
CA ILE A 375 7.90 -15.25 -23.58
C ILE A 375 9.42 -15.12 -23.39
N ARG A 376 9.88 -13.89 -23.11
CA ARG A 376 11.30 -13.58 -22.90
C ARG A 376 11.72 -13.70 -21.44
N ILE A 377 13.03 -13.59 -21.21
CA ILE A 377 13.69 -13.87 -19.92
C ILE A 377 13.03 -13.08 -18.79
N ASN A 378 12.85 -11.76 -18.96
CA ASN A 378 12.28 -10.92 -17.90
C ASN A 378 10.83 -11.31 -17.54
N ASN A 379 10.00 -11.64 -18.54
CA ASN A 379 8.63 -12.09 -18.33
C ASN A 379 8.60 -13.47 -17.65
N ARG A 380 9.52 -14.40 -17.97
CA ARG A 380 9.62 -15.71 -17.31
C ARG A 380 9.93 -15.56 -15.81
N ILE A 381 10.89 -14.71 -15.46
CA ILE A 381 11.24 -14.41 -14.06
C ILE A 381 10.06 -13.69 -13.37
N ALA A 382 9.42 -12.72 -14.04
CA ALA A 382 8.27 -12.00 -13.49
C ALA A 382 7.06 -12.92 -13.27
N PHE A 383 6.86 -13.94 -14.12
CA PHE A 383 5.82 -14.93 -13.93
C PHE A 383 6.10 -15.80 -12.70
N LEU A 384 7.35 -16.22 -12.50
CA LEU A 384 7.77 -16.95 -11.31
C LEU A 384 7.47 -16.16 -10.03
N LEU A 385 7.69 -14.84 -10.04
CA LEU A 385 7.31 -13.96 -8.93
C LEU A 385 5.81 -14.00 -8.66
N ALA A 386 5.00 -13.85 -9.70
CA ALA A 386 3.54 -13.83 -9.58
C ALA A 386 2.96 -15.19 -9.15
N ASP A 387 3.52 -16.29 -9.64
CA ASP A 387 3.08 -17.64 -9.32
C ASP A 387 3.51 -18.07 -7.91
N SER A 388 4.76 -17.81 -7.54
CA SER A 388 5.29 -18.18 -6.22
C SER A 388 4.72 -17.35 -5.06
N GLN A 389 4.05 -16.23 -5.39
CA GLN A 389 3.25 -15.44 -4.45
C GLN A 389 1.81 -15.96 -4.26
N ARG A 390 1.40 -17.02 -4.95
CA ARG A 390 0.06 -17.60 -4.78
C ARG A 390 0.01 -18.40 -3.49
N GLY A 391 -0.51 -17.76 -2.45
CA GLY A 391 -0.56 -18.32 -1.10
C GLY A 391 0.66 -17.92 -0.28
N ASP A 392 0.84 -18.58 0.87
CA ASP A 392 1.84 -18.20 1.88
C ASP A 392 2.89 -19.31 2.13
N TYR A 393 3.13 -20.16 1.12
CA TYR A 393 4.01 -21.33 1.20
C TYR A 393 5.46 -21.01 0.80
N PRO A 394 6.45 -21.75 1.33
CA PRO A 394 7.83 -21.61 0.90
C PRO A 394 7.97 -22.02 -0.58
N PRO A 395 9.04 -21.59 -1.27
CA PRO A 395 9.24 -21.93 -2.68
C PRO A 395 9.35 -23.44 -2.88
N THR A 396 8.76 -23.93 -3.97
CA THR A 396 8.92 -25.33 -4.38
C THR A 396 10.33 -25.58 -4.90
N LYS A 397 10.77 -26.85 -4.88
CA LYS A 397 12.04 -27.25 -5.47
C LYS A 397 12.12 -26.85 -6.95
N GLN A 398 11.03 -27.04 -7.70
CA GLN A 398 10.93 -26.67 -9.12
C GLN A 398 11.04 -25.16 -9.33
N SER A 399 10.44 -24.36 -8.45
CA SER A 399 10.56 -22.90 -8.49
C SER A 399 12.02 -22.44 -8.32
N LEU A 400 12.75 -23.06 -7.40
CA LEU A 400 14.17 -22.77 -7.15
C LEU A 400 15.05 -23.18 -8.34
N GLU A 401 14.85 -24.38 -8.87
CA GLU A 401 15.60 -24.88 -10.04
C GLU A 401 15.35 -24.00 -11.27
N PHE A 402 14.08 -23.67 -11.56
CA PHE A 402 13.73 -22.79 -12.66
C PHE A 402 14.32 -21.39 -12.49
N PHE A 403 14.33 -20.83 -11.27
CA PHE A 403 14.95 -19.54 -11.00
C PHE A 403 16.43 -19.52 -11.38
N GLU A 404 17.18 -20.52 -10.93
CA GLU A 404 18.62 -20.62 -11.21
C GLU A 404 18.92 -20.77 -12.71
N ASP A 405 18.10 -21.52 -13.44
CA ASP A 405 18.28 -21.72 -14.87
C ASP A 405 17.99 -20.43 -15.67
N VAL A 406 16.88 -19.75 -15.38
CA VAL A 406 16.57 -18.48 -16.07
C VAL A 406 17.56 -17.37 -15.68
N LYS A 407 18.06 -17.38 -14.44
CA LYS A 407 19.10 -16.46 -13.99
C LYS A 407 20.42 -16.66 -14.76
N LYS A 408 20.80 -17.91 -15.09
CA LYS A 408 21.95 -18.19 -15.96
C LYS A 408 21.75 -17.63 -17.37
N GLU A 409 20.56 -17.80 -17.94
CA GLU A 409 20.21 -17.21 -19.25
C GLU A 409 20.36 -15.66 -19.21
N LEU A 410 19.80 -15.01 -18.18
CA LEU A 410 19.93 -13.57 -17.99
C LEU A 410 21.40 -13.12 -17.83
N ASN A 411 22.19 -13.86 -17.06
CA ASN A 411 23.61 -13.57 -16.88
C ASN A 411 24.37 -13.63 -18.21
N ALA A 412 24.04 -14.58 -19.09
CA ALA A 412 24.66 -14.69 -20.40
C ALA A 412 24.35 -13.46 -21.28
N GLU A 413 23.08 -13.03 -21.32
CA GLU A 413 22.67 -11.85 -22.08
C GLU A 413 23.29 -10.55 -21.53
N ILE A 414 23.31 -10.36 -20.21
CA ILE A 414 23.98 -9.20 -19.58
C ILE A 414 25.49 -9.22 -19.85
N SER A 415 26.13 -10.38 -19.81
CA SER A 415 27.57 -10.48 -20.15
C SER A 415 27.81 -10.14 -21.63
N SER A 416 26.90 -10.55 -22.51
CA SER A 416 26.95 -10.20 -23.93
C SER A 416 26.81 -8.70 -24.13
N PHE A 417 25.82 -8.07 -23.48
CA PHE A 417 25.62 -6.62 -23.48
C PHE A 417 26.88 -5.86 -23.05
N LYS A 418 27.50 -6.25 -21.92
CA LYS A 418 28.73 -5.62 -21.44
C LYS A 418 29.88 -5.73 -22.44
N ARG A 419 30.03 -6.89 -23.08
CA ARG A 419 31.06 -7.10 -24.11
C ARG A 419 30.79 -6.23 -25.34
N ILE A 420 29.56 -6.20 -25.84
CA ILE A 420 29.13 -5.34 -26.95
C ILE A 420 29.46 -3.88 -26.62
N LEU A 421 29.05 -3.39 -25.44
CA LEU A 421 29.32 -2.03 -24.99
C LEU A 421 30.82 -1.73 -24.99
N ASN A 422 31.62 -2.57 -24.33
CA ASN A 422 33.07 -2.35 -24.24
C ASN A 422 33.76 -2.32 -25.61
N THR A 423 33.39 -3.25 -26.51
CA THR A 423 33.98 -3.31 -27.85
C THR A 423 33.61 -2.08 -28.67
N TYR A 424 32.31 -1.80 -28.82
CA TYR A 424 31.85 -0.72 -29.68
C TYR A 424 32.21 0.66 -29.14
N THR A 425 32.15 0.89 -27.83
CA THR A 425 32.54 2.19 -27.25
C THR A 425 34.04 2.45 -27.43
N ALA A 426 34.90 1.44 -27.30
CA ALA A 426 36.32 1.60 -27.57
C ALA A 426 36.59 1.93 -29.04
N GLU A 427 35.94 1.23 -29.98
CA GLU A 427 36.10 1.49 -31.41
C GLU A 427 35.57 2.88 -31.82
N ILE A 428 34.40 3.27 -31.33
CA ILE A 428 33.82 4.59 -31.60
C ILE A 428 34.70 5.70 -31.04
N ASN A 429 35.19 5.57 -29.81
CA ASN A 429 36.05 6.59 -29.20
C ASN A 429 37.37 6.77 -29.96
N ASN A 430 38.03 5.67 -30.33
CA ASN A 430 39.24 5.73 -31.15
C ASN A 430 38.96 6.44 -32.49
N MET A 431 37.86 6.10 -33.16
CA MET A 431 37.48 6.75 -34.42
C MET A 431 37.14 8.24 -34.24
N ILE A 432 36.53 8.64 -33.13
CA ILE A 432 36.18 10.04 -32.83
C ILE A 432 37.44 10.86 -32.55
N GLU A 433 38.39 10.33 -31.77
CA GLU A 433 39.69 10.96 -31.52
C GLU A 433 40.50 11.12 -32.82
N ASP A 434 40.60 10.06 -33.63
CA ASP A 434 41.31 10.07 -34.91
C ASP A 434 40.69 11.05 -35.93
N ASN A 435 39.39 11.34 -35.80
CA ASN A 435 38.67 12.28 -36.67
C ASN A 435 38.51 13.70 -36.10
N SER A 436 39.15 14.02 -34.96
CA SER A 436 39.08 15.34 -34.32
C SER A 436 37.66 15.85 -34.07
N VAL A 437 36.71 14.95 -33.79
CA VAL A 437 35.32 15.32 -33.51
C VAL A 437 35.28 15.90 -32.08
N LYS A 438 35.03 17.21 -31.96
CA LYS A 438 34.94 17.89 -30.66
C LYS A 438 33.77 17.33 -29.85
N PHE A 439 34.07 16.60 -28.79
CA PHE A 439 33.13 16.28 -27.72
C PHE A 439 32.82 17.58 -26.95
N ILE A 440 31.57 18.05 -26.97
CA ILE A 440 31.08 18.99 -25.96
C ILE A 440 30.32 18.14 -24.94
N SER A 441 30.95 17.80 -23.81
CA SER A 441 30.21 17.22 -22.68
C SER A 441 29.55 18.34 -21.87
N PHE A 442 28.29 18.15 -21.48
CA PHE A 442 27.64 18.93 -20.42
C PHE A 442 27.67 18.16 -19.11
#